data_AF-A0A3C0B0B3-F1
#
_entry.id   AF-A0A3C0B0B3-F1
#
_cell.length_a   1.000
_cell.length_b   1.000
_cell.length_c   1.000
_cell.angle_alpha   90.00
_cell.angle_beta   90.00
_cell.angle_gamma   90.00
#
_symmetry.space_group_name_H-M   'P 1'
#
loop_
_entity.id
_entity.type
_entity.pdbx_description
1 polymer ?
#
loop_
_entity_poly.entity_id
_entity_poly.type
_entity_poly.pdbx_seq_one_letter_code
_entity_poly.pdbx_strand_id
1 'polypeptide(L)'
;MKKTFLNKLLLGFSAVLLFVYGVIYACSDGDWGWAFDSNFAPETFVDKSYAPLFLSQEVFYTGFDTEHNSRFNDEILQDWGTFLKGKMDAKSIKFFLIDSSATEIDKLQQFYKTQKKNTVSNKWSKIIDLNDRKTSSFITFLSLSKQIETVSVSDENDWSYEPVKRKIFKDLKTIKTIENRYNTVSDTFLKNRYWFQTVKAYFYSGDNKSAVAFFQKTENTVPKSTLYYRALAYIAGINYTNKNYALSNYQYSQVFDKCPAMRVVSAYCFRPKEEKDWNESLNLAKTNEEKVALWAIQGFYGDEENAIAEIYNLQPKSQGKRIKN
;
A
#
# COMPACT_ATOMS: atom_id res chain seq x y z
N MET A 1 14.50 -9.47 72.31
CA MET A 1 14.62 -10.22 71.04
C MET A 1 13.34 -10.20 70.17
N LYS A 2 12.56 -9.10 70.09
CA LYS A 2 11.32 -9.06 69.25
C LYS A 2 11.36 -8.08 68.06
N LYS A 3 12.14 -6.99 68.11
CA LYS A 3 12.14 -5.97 67.03
C LYS A 3 12.98 -6.35 65.80
N THR A 4 14.11 -7.02 65.98
CA THR A 4 14.99 -7.43 64.86
C THR A 4 14.41 -8.57 64.03
N PHE A 5 13.61 -9.45 64.64
CA PHE A 5 12.92 -10.54 63.94
C PHE A 5 11.78 -10.00 63.06
N LEU A 6 11.00 -9.04 63.57
CA LEU A 6 9.92 -8.40 62.81
C LEU A 6 10.44 -7.64 61.58
N ASN A 7 11.54 -6.89 61.70
CA ASN A 7 12.12 -6.15 60.56
C ASN A 7 12.66 -7.07 59.47
N LYS A 8 13.23 -8.23 59.85
CA LYS A 8 13.69 -9.24 58.88
C LYS A 8 12.52 -9.94 58.18
N LEU A 9 11.43 -10.21 58.90
CA LEU A 9 10.18 -10.70 58.33
C LEU A 9 9.53 -9.68 57.38
N LEU A 10 9.53 -8.40 57.75
CA LEU A 10 8.98 -7.33 56.91
C LEU A 10 9.75 -7.17 55.60
N LEU A 11 11.09 -7.21 55.66
CA LEU A 11 11.94 -7.21 54.47
C LEU A 11 11.73 -8.47 53.60
N GLY A 12 11.57 -9.64 54.23
CA GLY A 12 11.24 -10.88 53.53
C GLY A 12 9.88 -10.83 52.84
N PHE A 13 8.83 -10.35 53.52
CA PHE A 13 7.50 -10.21 52.96
C PHE A 13 7.44 -9.15 51.85
N SER A 14 8.15 -8.02 51.99
CA SER A 14 8.24 -6.99 50.94
C SER A 14 8.98 -7.51 49.71
N ALA A 15 10.04 -8.30 49.89
CA ALA A 15 10.76 -8.93 48.77
C ALA A 15 9.87 -9.96 48.04
N VAL A 16 9.10 -10.76 48.77
CA VAL A 16 8.14 -11.72 48.20
C VAL A 16 7.00 -10.99 47.48
N LEU A 17 6.46 -9.91 48.04
CA LEU A 17 5.42 -9.10 47.40
C LEU A 17 5.92 -8.44 46.10
N LEU A 18 7.16 -7.94 46.07
CA LEU A 18 7.77 -7.39 44.85
C LEU A 18 8.04 -8.49 43.81
N PHE A 19 8.42 -9.69 44.24
CA PHE A 19 8.62 -10.83 43.35
C PHE A 19 7.30 -11.33 42.76
N VAL A 20 6.25 -11.42 43.58
CA VAL A 20 4.90 -11.80 43.14
C VAL A 20 4.30 -10.72 42.24
N TYR A 21 4.47 -9.44 42.54
CA TYR A 21 4.06 -8.35 41.66
C TYR A 21 4.83 -8.37 40.33
N GLY A 22 6.13 -8.65 40.35
CA GLY A 22 6.96 -8.82 39.15
C GLY A 22 6.53 -10.02 38.30
N VAL A 23 6.15 -11.15 38.93
CA VAL A 23 5.62 -12.32 38.23
C VAL A 23 4.21 -12.05 37.69
N ILE A 24 3.34 -11.35 38.42
CA ILE A 24 2.02 -10.97 37.91
C ILE A 24 2.14 -9.99 36.73
N TYR A 25 3.06 -9.03 36.80
CA TYR A 25 3.32 -8.11 35.69
C TYR A 25 3.96 -8.82 34.48
N ALA A 26 4.81 -9.82 34.72
CA ALA A 26 5.42 -10.65 33.69
C ALA A 26 4.53 -11.80 33.18
N CYS A 27 3.39 -12.07 33.83
CA CYS A 27 2.41 -13.09 33.46
C CYS A 27 1.00 -12.51 33.21
N SER A 28 0.87 -11.19 33.05
CA SER A 28 -0.38 -10.56 32.59
C SER A 28 -0.48 -10.40 31.07
N ASP A 29 0.49 -10.93 30.33
CA ASP A 29 0.49 -10.94 28.85
C ASP A 29 -0.26 -12.17 28.28
N GLY A 30 -1.04 -12.85 29.13
CA GLY A 30 -1.90 -13.98 28.77
C GLY A 30 -3.35 -13.53 28.65
N ASP A 31 -3.76 -13.33 27.40
CA ASP A 31 -5.09 -12.99 26.90
C ASP A 31 -6.27 -13.56 27.71
N TRP A 32 -7.21 -12.69 28.09
CA TRP A 32 -8.58 -13.08 28.47
C TRP A 32 -9.57 -12.37 27.56
N GLY A 33 -9.49 -12.60 26.25
CA GLY A 33 -10.48 -13.35 25.49
C GLY A 33 -11.96 -13.08 25.78
N TRP A 34 -12.34 -11.87 26.20
CA TRP A 34 -13.73 -11.42 26.26
C TRP A 34 -14.06 -10.53 25.05
N ALA A 35 -13.31 -10.69 23.95
CA ALA A 35 -13.42 -9.87 22.77
C ALA A 35 -14.60 -10.35 21.89
N PHE A 36 -15.70 -9.61 22.01
CA PHE A 36 -16.81 -9.44 21.07
C PHE A 36 -16.90 -10.43 19.89
N ASP A 37 -17.83 -11.37 20.02
CA ASP A 37 -18.38 -12.13 18.91
C ASP A 37 -19.27 -11.21 18.04
N SER A 38 -18.91 -10.97 16.78
CA SER A 38 -19.87 -10.51 15.77
C SER A 38 -20.45 -11.71 15.03
N ASN A 39 -21.75 -11.95 15.20
CA ASN A 39 -22.50 -13.08 14.63
C ASN A 39 -22.81 -12.94 13.12
N PHE A 40 -21.95 -12.28 12.35
CA PHE A 40 -22.21 -12.00 10.95
C PHE A 40 -21.40 -12.94 10.05
N ALA A 41 -22.08 -13.93 9.44
CA ALA A 41 -21.54 -14.81 8.41
C ALA A 41 -21.69 -14.13 7.02
N PRO A 42 -20.65 -13.48 6.48
CA PRO A 42 -20.77 -12.52 5.38
C PRO A 42 -20.48 -13.14 4.01
N GLU A 43 -20.00 -14.39 3.93
CA GLU A 43 -19.69 -15.05 2.66
C GLU A 43 -20.92 -15.18 1.75
N THR A 44 -22.12 -14.98 2.30
CA THR A 44 -23.39 -14.98 1.58
C THR A 44 -23.87 -13.60 1.11
N PHE A 45 -23.20 -12.49 1.50
CA PHE A 45 -23.70 -11.13 1.30
C PHE A 45 -22.71 -10.13 0.67
N VAL A 46 -21.39 -10.36 0.73
CA VAL A 46 -20.36 -9.44 0.20
C VAL A 46 -19.23 -10.16 -0.54
N ASP A 47 -18.44 -9.42 -1.32
CA ASP A 47 -17.29 -9.96 -2.07
C ASP A 47 -16.17 -10.46 -1.14
N LYS A 48 -15.48 -11.56 -1.51
CA LYS A 48 -14.39 -12.18 -0.73
C LYS A 48 -13.26 -11.21 -0.37
N SER A 49 -13.06 -10.15 -1.14
CA SER A 49 -12.08 -9.09 -0.82
C SER A 49 -12.45 -8.22 0.40
N TYR A 50 -13.65 -8.40 0.97
CA TYR A 50 -14.03 -7.86 2.28
C TYR A 50 -13.75 -8.83 3.42
N ALA A 51 -13.31 -10.07 3.13
CA ALA A 51 -12.97 -11.08 4.15
C ALA A 51 -12.01 -10.60 5.25
N PRO A 52 -10.99 -9.75 4.97
CA PRO A 52 -10.14 -9.19 6.01
C PRO A 52 -10.89 -8.35 7.05
N LEU A 53 -12.13 -7.94 6.79
CA LEU A 53 -12.93 -7.07 7.65
C LEU A 53 -13.84 -7.84 8.62
N PHE A 54 -13.69 -9.17 8.74
CA PHE A 54 -14.58 -9.99 9.56
C PHE A 54 -13.82 -10.86 10.58
N LEU A 55 -14.28 -10.85 11.84
CA LEU A 55 -13.93 -11.77 12.94
C LEU A 55 -12.44 -11.95 13.27
N SER A 56 -11.80 -10.93 13.84
CA SER A 56 -10.46 -11.09 14.42
C SER A 56 -10.25 -10.18 15.63
N GLN A 57 -9.39 -10.62 16.56
CA GLN A 57 -8.83 -9.74 17.61
C GLN A 57 -7.90 -8.68 17.00
N GLU A 58 -7.39 -8.96 15.80
CA GLU A 58 -6.63 -8.04 14.98
C GLU A 58 -7.55 -7.20 14.12
N VAL A 59 -7.09 -6.00 13.74
CA VAL A 59 -7.81 -5.12 12.82
C VAL A 59 -8.20 -5.88 11.53
N PHE A 60 -7.44 -6.88 11.09
CA PHE A 60 -7.80 -7.72 9.93
C PHE A 60 -7.83 -9.23 10.22
N TYR A 61 -8.79 -9.95 9.62
CA TYR A 61 -8.93 -11.43 9.68
C TYR A 61 -7.68 -12.17 9.24
N THR A 62 -7.02 -11.65 8.22
CA THR A 62 -5.86 -12.27 7.59
C THR A 62 -4.55 -11.99 8.33
N GLY A 63 -4.61 -11.37 9.52
CA GLY A 63 -3.46 -10.88 10.26
C GLY A 63 -2.91 -9.56 9.69
N PHE A 64 -1.67 -9.22 10.06
CA PHE A 64 -0.99 -8.03 9.57
C PHE A 64 -0.74 -8.10 8.05
N ASP A 65 -0.68 -6.94 7.40
CA ASP A 65 -0.33 -6.83 5.99
C ASP A 65 1.11 -7.33 5.77
N THR A 66 1.27 -8.47 5.10
CA THR A 66 2.58 -9.10 4.84
C THR A 66 2.98 -9.02 3.36
N GLU A 67 2.05 -8.60 2.48
CA GLU A 67 2.25 -8.62 1.03
C GLU A 67 2.78 -7.28 0.49
N HIS A 68 3.45 -6.49 1.31
CA HIS A 68 3.90 -5.13 0.95
C HIS A 68 4.68 -5.07 -0.37
N ASN A 69 5.54 -6.07 -0.61
CA ASN A 69 6.39 -6.15 -1.80
C ASN A 69 5.73 -6.95 -2.95
N SER A 70 4.80 -7.86 -2.66
CA SER A 70 4.32 -8.87 -3.61
C SER A 70 2.87 -8.68 -4.09
N ARG A 71 2.07 -7.88 -3.39
CA ARG A 71 0.62 -7.71 -3.62
C ARG A 71 0.19 -7.49 -5.08
N PHE A 72 1.02 -6.81 -5.86
CA PHE A 72 0.69 -6.45 -7.24
C PHE A 72 1.43 -7.30 -8.29
N ASN A 73 2.14 -8.35 -7.88
CA ASN A 73 2.96 -9.15 -8.79
C ASN A 73 2.13 -9.76 -9.92
N ASP A 74 1.00 -10.38 -9.59
CA ASP A 74 0.14 -11.03 -10.59
C ASP A 74 -0.44 -10.01 -11.59
N GLU A 75 -0.95 -8.88 -11.11
CA GLU A 75 -1.47 -7.80 -11.96
C GLU A 75 -0.37 -7.25 -12.88
N ILE A 76 0.83 -6.99 -12.35
CA ILE A 76 1.95 -6.46 -13.12
C ILE A 76 2.43 -7.48 -14.17
N LEU A 77 2.47 -8.77 -13.84
CA LEU A 77 2.82 -9.85 -14.77
C LEU A 77 1.78 -9.95 -15.90
N GLN A 78 0.49 -9.90 -15.58
CA GLN A 78 -0.59 -9.94 -16.57
C GLN A 78 -0.54 -8.75 -17.52
N ASP A 79 -0.36 -7.55 -16.98
CA ASP A 79 -0.32 -6.33 -17.77
C ASP A 79 0.87 -6.30 -18.74
N TRP A 80 2.08 -6.60 -18.25
CA TRP A 80 3.26 -6.66 -19.10
C TRP A 80 3.23 -7.84 -20.06
N GLY A 81 2.65 -8.98 -19.66
CA GLY A 81 2.35 -10.11 -20.53
C GLY A 81 1.47 -9.71 -21.72
N THR A 82 0.44 -8.92 -21.45
CA THR A 82 -0.46 -8.39 -22.49
C THR A 82 0.28 -7.41 -23.41
N PHE A 83 1.04 -6.47 -22.84
CA PHE A 83 1.81 -5.50 -23.62
C PHE A 83 2.85 -6.19 -24.53
N LEU A 84 3.59 -7.16 -24.00
CA LEU A 84 4.67 -7.89 -24.68
C LEU A 84 4.21 -9.14 -25.43
N LYS A 85 2.90 -9.34 -25.63
CA LYS A 85 2.35 -10.52 -26.31
C LYS A 85 3.03 -10.76 -27.67
N GLY A 86 3.59 -11.95 -27.83
CA GLY A 86 4.33 -12.36 -29.03
C GLY A 86 5.76 -11.81 -29.14
N LYS A 87 6.23 -11.03 -28.17
CA LYS A 87 7.57 -10.42 -28.13
C LYS A 87 8.46 -10.97 -27.03
N MET A 88 7.85 -11.35 -25.90
CA MET A 88 8.53 -11.95 -24.77
C MET A 88 7.62 -12.99 -24.12
N ASP A 89 8.17 -14.16 -23.78
CA ASP A 89 7.42 -15.19 -23.07
C ASP A 89 7.23 -14.85 -21.59
N ALA A 90 6.24 -15.49 -20.95
CA ALA A 90 5.88 -15.21 -19.56
C ALA A 90 7.03 -15.48 -18.55
N LYS A 91 7.92 -16.45 -18.81
CA LYS A 91 9.06 -16.76 -17.93
C LYS A 91 10.09 -15.63 -17.98
N SER A 92 10.40 -15.14 -19.18
CA SER A 92 11.29 -14.00 -19.40
C SER A 92 10.72 -12.72 -18.77
N ILE A 93 9.41 -12.48 -18.90
CA ILE A 93 8.73 -11.35 -18.26
C ILE A 93 8.85 -11.42 -16.74
N LYS A 94 8.56 -12.59 -16.15
CA LYS A 94 8.70 -12.81 -14.70
C LYS A 94 10.13 -12.58 -14.22
N PHE A 95 11.12 -13.09 -14.95
CA PHE A 95 12.53 -12.88 -14.62
C PHE A 95 12.89 -11.40 -14.50
N PHE A 96 12.42 -10.57 -15.44
CA PHE A 96 12.74 -9.15 -15.43
C PHE A 96 11.98 -8.34 -14.36
N LEU A 97 10.73 -8.72 -14.07
CA LEU A 97 9.87 -8.00 -13.14
C LEU A 97 10.09 -8.38 -11.67
N ILE A 98 10.17 -9.67 -11.39
CA ILE A 98 10.08 -10.20 -10.02
C ILE A 98 11.43 -10.73 -9.54
N ASP A 99 12.17 -11.41 -10.40
CA ASP A 99 13.44 -12.03 -10.01
C ASP A 99 14.59 -10.98 -9.97
N SER A 100 15.72 -11.37 -9.38
CA SER A 100 16.91 -10.52 -9.23
C SER A 100 17.64 -10.32 -10.57
N SER A 101 17.10 -9.43 -11.40
CA SER A 101 17.55 -9.13 -12.77
C SER A 101 18.12 -7.73 -12.93
N ALA A 102 18.45 -7.04 -11.83
CA ALA A 102 18.93 -5.66 -11.86
C ALA A 102 20.18 -5.50 -12.74
N THR A 103 21.14 -6.42 -12.61
CA THR A 103 22.37 -6.42 -13.42
C THR A 103 22.09 -6.68 -14.91
N GLU A 104 21.15 -7.58 -15.24
CA GLU A 104 20.72 -7.83 -16.61
C GLU A 104 20.08 -6.58 -17.22
N ILE A 105 19.18 -5.93 -16.49
CA ILE A 105 18.50 -4.71 -16.94
C ILE A 105 19.51 -3.60 -17.19
N ASP A 106 20.48 -3.38 -16.29
CA ASP A 106 21.50 -2.35 -16.47
C ASP A 106 22.36 -2.60 -17.72
N LYS A 107 22.79 -3.84 -17.93
CA LYS A 107 23.60 -4.22 -19.11
C LYS A 107 22.80 -4.15 -20.41
N LEU A 108 21.51 -4.49 -20.39
CA LEU A 108 20.63 -4.31 -21.55
C LEU A 108 20.36 -2.83 -21.82
N GLN A 109 20.18 -2.01 -20.78
CA GLN A 109 20.02 -0.58 -20.93
C GLN A 109 21.28 0.10 -21.46
N GLN A 110 22.47 -0.36 -21.05
CA GLN A 110 23.74 0.08 -21.63
C GLN A 110 23.84 -0.28 -23.12
N PHE A 111 23.39 -1.48 -23.50
CA PHE A 111 23.29 -1.85 -24.92
C PHE A 111 22.38 -0.87 -25.68
N TYR A 112 21.19 -0.55 -25.17
CA TYR A 112 20.29 0.41 -25.83
C TYR A 112 20.86 1.83 -25.94
N LYS A 113 21.65 2.27 -24.96
CA LYS A 113 22.29 3.60 -24.98
C LYS A 113 23.47 3.68 -25.96
N THR A 114 24.26 2.62 -26.05
CA THR A 114 25.56 2.64 -26.76
C THR A 114 25.54 1.90 -28.08
N GLN A 115 24.53 1.07 -28.33
CA GLN A 115 24.44 0.12 -29.43
C GLN A 115 25.61 -0.89 -29.48
N LYS A 116 26.39 -1.02 -28.39
CA LYS A 116 27.51 -1.95 -28.27
C LYS A 116 27.06 -3.24 -27.60
N LYS A 117 27.28 -4.38 -28.28
CA LYS A 117 27.01 -5.71 -27.73
C LYS A 117 27.89 -6.00 -26.52
N ASN A 118 27.30 -6.63 -25.52
CA ASN A 118 27.93 -7.17 -24.32
C ASN A 118 27.43 -8.60 -24.04
N THR A 119 28.03 -9.28 -23.06
CA THR A 119 27.69 -10.67 -22.71
C THR A 119 26.20 -10.88 -22.45
N VAL A 120 25.53 -9.94 -21.78
CA VAL A 120 24.10 -10.04 -21.47
C VAL A 120 23.25 -9.81 -22.72
N SER A 121 23.55 -8.80 -23.54
CA SER A 121 22.82 -8.59 -24.80
C SER A 121 22.97 -9.78 -25.76
N ASN A 122 24.17 -10.41 -25.82
CA ASN A 122 24.41 -11.61 -26.63
C ASN A 122 23.64 -12.84 -26.14
N LYS A 123 23.45 -12.96 -24.82
CA LYS A 123 22.60 -13.99 -24.20
C LYS A 123 21.14 -13.76 -24.58
N TRP A 124 20.62 -12.56 -24.31
CA TRP A 124 19.20 -12.27 -24.45
C TRP A 124 18.74 -12.10 -25.90
N SER A 125 19.60 -11.69 -26.83
CA SER A 125 19.24 -11.60 -28.25
C SER A 125 18.89 -12.96 -28.88
N LYS A 126 19.19 -14.08 -28.20
CA LYS A 126 18.82 -15.44 -28.61
C LYS A 126 17.43 -15.86 -28.10
N ILE A 127 16.87 -15.13 -27.14
CA ILE A 127 15.64 -15.47 -26.40
C ILE A 127 14.53 -14.47 -26.76
N ILE A 128 14.88 -13.19 -26.83
CA ILE A 128 13.97 -12.08 -27.11
C ILE A 128 14.53 -11.21 -28.23
N ASP A 129 13.64 -10.61 -29.03
CA ASP A 129 14.04 -9.61 -30.02
C ASP A 129 14.40 -8.30 -29.32
N LEU A 130 15.70 -8.02 -29.21
CA LEU A 130 16.20 -6.80 -28.60
C LEU A 130 15.96 -5.57 -29.47
N ASN A 131 15.71 -5.71 -30.78
CA ASN A 131 15.40 -4.59 -31.66
C ASN A 131 13.92 -4.20 -31.63
N ASP A 132 13.06 -5.03 -31.04
CA ASP A 132 11.64 -4.75 -30.90
C ASP A 132 11.40 -3.54 -29.98
N ARG A 133 10.51 -2.64 -30.42
CA ARG A 133 10.21 -1.39 -29.72
C ARG A 133 9.56 -1.63 -28.35
N LYS A 134 8.74 -2.67 -28.20
CA LYS A 134 8.11 -3.00 -26.92
C LYS A 134 9.11 -3.61 -25.95
N THR A 135 9.97 -4.51 -26.43
CA THR A 135 11.08 -5.06 -25.63
C THR A 135 11.98 -3.95 -25.09
N SER A 136 12.46 -3.06 -25.96
CA SER A 136 13.31 -1.94 -25.55
C SER A 136 12.60 -0.97 -24.60
N SER A 137 11.31 -0.70 -24.82
CA SER A 137 10.50 0.15 -23.93
C SER A 137 10.30 -0.46 -22.55
N PHE A 138 10.09 -1.78 -22.47
CA PHE A 138 9.99 -2.53 -21.22
C PHE A 138 11.30 -2.48 -20.43
N ILE A 139 12.43 -2.82 -21.04
CA ILE A 139 13.74 -2.75 -20.37
C ILE A 139 14.06 -1.32 -19.92
N THR A 140 13.78 -0.32 -20.75
CA THR A 140 13.97 1.10 -20.37
C THR A 140 13.11 1.46 -19.16
N PHE A 141 11.83 1.07 -19.16
CA PHE A 141 10.93 1.32 -18.04
C PHE A 141 11.45 0.67 -16.74
N LEU A 142 11.91 -0.58 -16.81
CA LEU A 142 12.47 -1.28 -15.66
C LEU A 142 13.76 -0.64 -15.16
N SER A 143 14.66 -0.22 -16.06
CA SER A 143 15.90 0.46 -15.69
C SER A 143 15.69 1.74 -14.89
N LEU A 144 14.55 2.42 -15.09
CA LEU A 144 14.17 3.60 -14.33
C LEU A 144 13.43 3.22 -13.04
N SER A 145 12.49 2.27 -13.11
CA SER A 145 11.66 1.87 -11.97
C SER A 145 12.47 1.19 -10.86
N LYS A 146 13.44 0.33 -11.22
CA LYS A 146 14.31 -0.35 -10.26
C LYS A 146 15.18 0.60 -9.44
N GLN A 147 15.49 1.79 -9.96
CA GLN A 147 16.20 2.80 -9.18
C GLN A 147 15.36 3.31 -8.01
N ILE A 148 14.04 3.47 -8.20
CA ILE A 148 13.11 3.86 -7.14
C ILE A 148 12.87 2.70 -6.16
N GLU A 149 12.94 1.44 -6.63
CA GLU A 149 12.80 0.25 -5.78
C GLU A 149 13.84 0.19 -4.66
N THR A 150 15.06 0.71 -4.89
CA THR A 150 16.12 0.80 -3.86
C THR A 150 15.70 1.52 -2.58
N VAL A 151 14.68 2.36 -2.63
CA VAL A 151 14.14 3.10 -1.47
C VAL A 151 12.67 2.81 -1.18
N SER A 152 12.00 2.01 -2.02
CA SER A 152 10.55 1.76 -1.91
C SER A 152 10.17 0.32 -1.60
N VAL A 153 11.12 -0.60 -1.69
CA VAL A 153 10.98 -1.98 -1.21
C VAL A 153 11.47 -2.02 0.24
N SER A 154 10.63 -2.56 1.13
CA SER A 154 11.00 -2.77 2.54
C SER A 154 11.78 -4.06 2.70
N ASP A 155 12.76 -4.05 3.60
CA ASP A 155 13.46 -5.25 4.02
C ASP A 155 12.47 -6.10 4.87
N GLU A 156 12.23 -7.35 4.50
CA GLU A 156 11.11 -8.18 5.01
C GLU A 156 11.20 -8.52 6.53
N ASN A 157 12.24 -8.07 7.24
CA ASN A 157 12.55 -8.48 8.62
C ASN A 157 12.64 -7.32 9.63
N ASP A 158 12.13 -6.13 9.32
CA ASP A 158 12.39 -4.91 10.11
C ASP A 158 11.43 -4.69 11.29
N TRP A 159 11.22 -5.71 12.14
CA TRP A 159 10.75 -5.40 13.49
C TRP A 159 11.90 -4.74 14.27
N SER A 160 11.77 -3.45 14.50
CA SER A 160 12.75 -2.63 15.20
C SER A 160 12.04 -1.74 16.22
N TYR A 161 12.56 -1.71 17.45
CA TYR A 161 12.14 -0.73 18.46
C TYR A 161 12.47 0.72 18.04
N GLU A 162 13.47 0.89 17.17
CA GLU A 162 13.82 2.19 16.62
C GLU A 162 12.96 2.51 15.39
N PRO A 163 12.50 3.76 15.23
CA PRO A 163 11.76 4.18 14.04
C PRO A 163 12.55 3.90 12.77
N VAL A 164 11.98 3.13 11.85
CA VAL A 164 12.58 2.86 10.54
C VAL A 164 12.76 4.19 9.81
N LYS A 165 14.03 4.56 9.56
CA LYS A 165 14.34 5.79 8.83
C LYS A 165 13.91 5.62 7.37
N ARG A 166 13.00 6.48 6.91
CA ARG A 166 12.57 6.52 5.50
C ARG A 166 13.78 6.70 4.59
N LYS A 167 13.98 5.77 3.66
CA LYS A 167 14.97 5.89 2.58
C LYS A 167 14.50 6.98 1.59
N ILE A 168 15.40 7.87 1.16
CA ILE A 168 15.10 9.00 0.27
C ILE A 168 15.74 8.79 -1.10
N PHE A 169 14.95 8.93 -2.17
CA PHE A 169 15.45 8.89 -3.54
C PHE A 169 16.06 10.24 -3.97
N LYS A 170 17.39 10.33 -4.00
CA LYS A 170 18.10 11.61 -4.24
C LYS A 170 18.40 11.92 -5.71
N ASP A 171 18.18 10.98 -6.64
CA ASP A 171 18.54 11.18 -8.05
C ASP A 171 17.47 12.00 -8.81
N LEU A 172 17.61 13.33 -8.72
CA LEU A 172 16.77 14.30 -9.42
C LEU A 172 16.79 14.12 -10.95
N LYS A 173 17.92 13.67 -11.52
CA LYS A 173 18.03 13.47 -12.96
C LYS A 173 17.15 12.31 -13.41
N THR A 174 17.11 11.23 -12.64
CA THR A 174 16.24 10.09 -12.91
C THR A 174 14.76 10.48 -12.75
N ILE A 175 14.40 11.23 -11.71
CA ILE A 175 13.03 11.76 -11.54
C ILE A 175 12.59 12.54 -12.77
N LYS A 176 13.41 13.50 -13.22
CA LYS A 176 13.11 14.30 -14.42
C LYS A 176 13.09 13.49 -15.70
N THR A 177 13.90 12.44 -15.79
CA THR A 177 13.86 11.50 -16.92
C THR A 177 12.53 10.76 -16.97
N ILE A 178 12.01 10.28 -15.82
CA ILE A 178 10.73 9.58 -15.73
C ILE A 178 9.56 10.51 -16.08
N GLU A 179 9.55 11.73 -15.53
CA GLU A 179 8.53 12.74 -15.86
C GLU A 179 8.56 13.07 -17.36
N ASN A 180 9.75 13.24 -17.95
CA ASN A 180 9.88 13.48 -19.38
C ASN A 180 9.38 12.30 -20.22
N ARG A 181 9.58 11.05 -19.77
CA ARG A 181 9.00 9.87 -20.45
C ARG A 181 7.48 9.90 -20.44
N TYR A 182 6.84 10.27 -19.33
CA TYR A 182 5.39 10.48 -19.27
C TYR A 182 4.92 11.54 -20.29
N ASN A 183 5.64 12.66 -20.38
CA ASN A 183 5.26 13.77 -21.28
C ASN A 183 5.43 13.43 -22.77
N THR A 184 6.38 12.55 -23.11
CA THR A 184 6.78 12.30 -24.51
C THR A 184 6.28 10.98 -25.08
N VAL A 185 5.96 9.99 -24.25
CA VAL A 185 5.48 8.69 -24.74
C VAL A 185 4.04 8.79 -25.24
N SER A 186 3.78 8.26 -26.44
CA SER A 186 2.45 8.25 -27.05
C SER A 186 1.63 7.01 -26.69
N ASP A 187 2.31 5.89 -26.42
CA ASP A 187 1.66 4.63 -26.05
C ASP A 187 0.94 4.75 -24.70
N THR A 188 -0.37 4.52 -24.68
CA THR A 188 -1.22 4.73 -23.50
C THR A 188 -0.83 3.83 -22.32
N PHE A 189 -0.42 2.59 -22.59
CA PHE A 189 -0.01 1.64 -21.56
C PHE A 189 1.26 2.11 -20.85
N LEU A 190 2.28 2.53 -21.62
CA LEU A 190 3.50 3.09 -21.08
C LEU A 190 3.26 4.45 -20.40
N LYS A 191 2.40 5.29 -20.99
CA LYS A 191 2.09 6.62 -20.43
C LYS A 191 1.50 6.52 -19.03
N ASN A 192 0.54 5.62 -18.81
CA ASN A 192 -0.05 5.39 -17.49
C ASN A 192 0.98 4.89 -16.46
N ARG A 193 1.93 4.07 -16.88
CA ARG A 193 3.01 3.56 -16.00
C ARG A 193 4.04 4.62 -15.66
N TYR A 194 4.46 5.43 -16.62
CA TYR A 194 5.34 6.57 -16.36
C TYR A 194 4.67 7.64 -15.52
N TRP A 195 3.35 7.85 -15.68
CA TRP A 195 2.57 8.71 -14.79
C TRP A 195 2.66 8.22 -13.33
N PHE A 196 2.39 6.94 -13.09
CA PHE A 196 2.50 6.36 -11.75
C PHE A 196 3.91 6.45 -11.19
N GLN A 197 4.93 6.09 -11.98
CA GLN A 197 6.34 6.19 -11.56
C GLN A 197 6.74 7.63 -11.28
N THR A 198 6.17 8.63 -11.95
CA THR A 198 6.45 10.04 -11.66
C THR A 198 5.96 10.44 -10.27
N VAL A 199 4.70 10.09 -9.92
CA VAL A 199 4.15 10.33 -8.57
C VAL A 199 4.99 9.61 -7.52
N LYS A 200 5.28 8.31 -7.75
CA LYS A 200 6.08 7.49 -6.85
C LYS A 200 7.49 8.09 -6.65
N ALA A 201 8.16 8.52 -7.72
CA ALA A 201 9.49 9.09 -7.64
C ALA A 201 9.53 10.39 -6.81
N TYR A 202 8.55 11.27 -6.99
CA TYR A 202 8.44 12.50 -6.19
C TYR A 202 8.12 12.22 -4.72
N PHE A 203 7.24 11.25 -4.44
CA PHE A 203 6.95 10.84 -3.07
C PHE A 203 8.22 10.36 -2.35
N TYR A 204 8.99 9.48 -2.98
CA TYR A 204 10.21 8.92 -2.37
C TYR A 204 11.39 9.89 -2.36
N SER A 205 11.39 10.95 -3.17
CA SER A 205 12.41 12.01 -3.09
C SER A 205 12.19 12.98 -1.93
N GLY A 206 11.01 12.93 -1.30
CA GLY A 206 10.58 13.91 -0.30
C GLY A 206 10.09 15.23 -0.92
N ASP A 207 10.05 15.36 -2.24
CA ASP A 207 9.47 16.51 -2.93
C ASP A 207 7.94 16.39 -3.01
N ASN A 208 7.33 16.46 -1.83
CA ASN A 208 5.90 16.34 -1.62
C ASN A 208 5.10 17.38 -2.43
N LYS A 209 5.67 18.58 -2.61
CA LYS A 209 5.02 19.65 -3.39
C LYS A 209 4.90 19.27 -4.86
N SER A 210 5.98 18.77 -5.47
CA SER A 210 5.94 18.32 -6.85
C SER A 210 5.05 17.09 -7.05
N ALA A 211 5.02 16.16 -6.09
CA ALA A 211 4.11 15.01 -6.15
C ALA A 211 2.64 15.44 -6.24
N VAL A 212 2.20 16.32 -5.34
CA VAL A 212 0.82 16.83 -5.29
C VAL A 212 0.51 17.65 -6.55
N ALA A 213 1.38 18.58 -6.94
CA ALA A 213 1.17 19.44 -8.10
C ALA A 213 1.08 18.62 -9.41
N PHE A 214 1.96 17.62 -9.58
CA PHE A 214 1.91 16.73 -10.74
C PHE A 214 0.61 15.93 -10.77
N PHE A 215 0.22 15.32 -9.65
CA PHE A 215 -1.01 14.53 -9.55
C PHE A 215 -2.25 15.37 -9.88
N GLN A 216 -2.45 16.50 -9.20
CA GLN A 216 -3.62 17.37 -9.43
C GLN A 216 -3.72 17.85 -10.89
N LYS A 217 -2.59 18.15 -11.53
CA LYS A 217 -2.55 18.58 -12.93
C LYS A 217 -2.97 17.46 -13.91
N THR A 218 -2.76 16.20 -13.55
CA THR A 218 -2.79 15.07 -14.50
C THR A 218 -3.78 13.97 -14.13
N GLU A 219 -4.40 14.00 -12.96
CA GLU A 219 -5.25 12.91 -12.47
C GLU A 219 -6.51 12.63 -13.31
N ASN A 220 -6.94 13.62 -14.11
CA ASN A 220 -8.08 13.52 -15.02
C ASN A 220 -7.68 13.04 -16.42
N THR A 221 -6.37 12.91 -16.70
CA THR A 221 -5.87 12.46 -18.01
C THR A 221 -5.51 10.96 -18.03
N VAL A 222 -5.68 10.27 -16.90
CA VAL A 222 -5.35 8.86 -16.72
C VAL A 222 -6.57 8.05 -16.29
N PRO A 223 -6.66 6.75 -16.66
CA PRO A 223 -7.73 5.89 -16.18
C PRO A 223 -7.66 5.70 -14.67
N LYS A 224 -8.81 5.54 -14.02
CA LYS A 224 -8.94 5.20 -12.60
C LYS A 224 -8.64 3.70 -12.37
N SER A 225 -7.40 3.30 -12.66
CA SER A 225 -6.90 1.91 -12.50
C SER A 225 -6.27 1.69 -11.11
N THR A 226 -5.80 0.47 -10.82
CA THR A 226 -4.99 0.18 -9.63
C THR A 226 -3.81 1.16 -9.48
N LEU A 227 -3.12 1.51 -10.58
CA LEU A 227 -2.03 2.49 -10.55
C LEU A 227 -2.49 3.90 -10.15
N TYR A 228 -3.72 4.29 -10.52
CA TYR A 228 -4.32 5.54 -10.07
C TYR A 228 -4.52 5.56 -8.56
N TYR A 229 -5.17 4.53 -8.01
CA TYR A 229 -5.45 4.47 -6.58
C TYR A 229 -4.19 4.29 -5.73
N ARG A 230 -3.17 3.61 -6.25
CA ARG A 230 -1.84 3.57 -5.64
C ARG A 230 -1.17 4.95 -5.60
N ALA A 231 -1.27 5.73 -6.67
CA ALA A 231 -0.80 7.12 -6.69
C ALA A 231 -1.59 8.00 -5.71
N LEU A 232 -2.92 7.84 -5.66
CA LEU A 232 -3.79 8.55 -4.72
C LEU A 232 -3.41 8.26 -3.27
N ALA A 233 -3.07 7.02 -2.92
CA ALA A 233 -2.59 6.66 -1.60
C ALA A 233 -1.28 7.37 -1.23
N TYR A 234 -0.33 7.53 -2.15
CA TYR A 234 0.87 8.35 -1.91
C TYR A 234 0.51 9.82 -1.62
N ILE A 235 -0.43 10.39 -2.37
CA ILE A 235 -0.92 11.76 -2.15
C ILE A 235 -1.64 11.89 -0.79
N ALA A 236 -2.44 10.89 -0.42
CA ALA A 236 -3.09 10.83 0.89
C ALA A 236 -2.06 10.83 2.03
N GLY A 237 -1.02 10.00 1.94
CA GLY A 237 0.08 9.99 2.91
C GLY A 237 0.84 11.32 3.00
N ILE A 238 1.01 12.03 1.88
CA ILE A 238 1.57 13.40 1.87
C ILE A 238 0.64 14.36 2.61
N ASN A 239 -0.66 14.32 2.31
CA ASN A 239 -1.66 15.18 2.96
C ASN A 239 -1.73 14.94 4.47
N TYR A 240 -1.68 13.68 4.90
CA TYR A 240 -1.56 13.33 6.32
C TYR A 240 -0.33 13.97 6.96
N THR A 241 0.84 13.84 6.32
CA THR A 241 2.09 14.43 6.82
C THR A 241 2.01 15.95 6.92
N ASN A 242 1.29 16.59 6.00
CA ASN A 242 1.04 18.04 5.99
C ASN A 242 -0.09 18.47 6.93
N LYS A 243 -0.65 17.56 7.74
CA LYS A 243 -1.78 17.78 8.65
C LYS A 243 -3.11 18.12 7.96
N ASN A 244 -3.23 17.82 6.66
CA ASN A 244 -4.49 17.88 5.93
C ASN A 244 -5.28 16.59 6.17
N TYR A 245 -5.65 16.32 7.43
CA TYR A 245 -6.22 15.03 7.84
C TYR A 245 -7.56 14.74 7.15
N ALA A 246 -8.46 15.72 7.09
CA ALA A 246 -9.74 15.58 6.38
C ALA A 246 -9.57 15.14 4.92
N LEU A 247 -8.65 15.77 4.18
CA LEU A 247 -8.37 15.41 2.80
C LEU A 247 -7.69 14.04 2.68
N SER A 248 -6.75 13.73 3.57
CA SER A 248 -6.10 12.41 3.60
C SER A 248 -7.11 11.29 3.82
N ASN A 249 -8.00 11.44 4.81
CA ASN A 249 -9.01 10.45 5.15
C ASN A 249 -10.03 10.26 4.02
N TYR A 250 -10.48 11.36 3.40
CA TYR A 250 -11.29 11.29 2.18
C TYR A 250 -10.58 10.54 1.06
N GLN A 251 -9.29 10.81 0.81
CA GLN A 251 -8.55 10.12 -0.24
C GLN A 251 -8.37 8.62 0.07
N TYR A 252 -8.08 8.25 1.31
CA TYR A 252 -7.98 6.84 1.71
C TYR A 252 -9.32 6.11 1.64
N SER A 253 -10.45 6.76 1.92
CA SER A 253 -11.77 6.12 1.73
C SER A 253 -12.04 5.80 0.26
N GLN A 254 -11.63 6.68 -0.67
CA GLN A 254 -11.71 6.40 -2.11
C GLN A 254 -10.83 5.22 -2.52
N VAL A 255 -9.60 5.12 -1.99
CA VAL A 255 -8.71 3.99 -2.26
C VAL A 255 -9.31 2.69 -1.70
N PHE A 256 -9.87 2.73 -0.49
CA PHE A 256 -10.53 1.59 0.13
C PHE A 256 -11.71 1.06 -0.69
N ASP A 257 -12.60 1.94 -1.14
CA ASP A 257 -13.77 1.55 -1.92
C ASP A 257 -13.39 1.02 -3.31
N LYS A 258 -12.50 1.73 -4.01
CA LYS A 258 -12.26 1.50 -5.44
C LYS A 258 -11.07 0.59 -5.76
N CYS A 259 -10.21 0.29 -4.78
CA CYS A 259 -9.04 -0.57 -4.97
C CYS A 259 -9.04 -1.69 -3.91
N PRO A 260 -9.74 -2.82 -4.16
CA PRO A 260 -9.86 -3.93 -3.23
C PRO A 260 -8.52 -4.41 -2.66
N ALA A 261 -7.49 -4.51 -3.51
CA ALA A 261 -6.14 -4.91 -3.10
C ALA A 261 -5.51 -3.97 -2.05
N MET A 262 -5.95 -2.70 -1.98
CA MET A 262 -5.41 -1.71 -1.05
C MET A 262 -6.28 -1.44 0.18
N ARG A 263 -7.37 -2.19 0.39
CA ARG A 263 -8.27 -1.94 1.52
C ARG A 263 -7.59 -2.00 2.87
N VAL A 264 -6.80 -3.04 3.10
CA VAL A 264 -6.05 -3.23 4.35
C VAL A 264 -5.16 -2.03 4.65
N VAL A 265 -4.34 -1.62 3.68
CA VAL A 265 -3.44 -0.46 3.82
C VAL A 265 -4.22 0.84 4.00
N SER A 266 -5.30 1.02 3.25
CA SER A 266 -6.09 2.25 3.27
C SER A 266 -6.83 2.42 4.59
N ALA A 267 -7.40 1.33 5.11
CA ALA A 267 -7.97 1.30 6.45
C ALA A 267 -6.89 1.63 7.49
N TYR A 268 -5.74 0.94 7.48
CA TYR A 268 -4.65 1.22 8.42
C TYR A 268 -4.19 2.69 8.44
N CYS A 269 -4.21 3.34 7.28
CA CYS A 269 -3.84 4.75 7.11
C CYS A 269 -4.98 5.74 7.35
N PHE A 270 -6.23 5.30 7.41
CA PHE A 270 -7.39 6.12 7.71
C PHE A 270 -7.43 6.43 9.21
N ARG A 271 -7.18 7.70 9.56
CA ARG A 271 -7.00 8.13 10.96
C ARG A 271 -7.50 9.56 11.18
N PRO A 272 -8.83 9.78 11.23
CA PRO A 272 -9.39 11.03 11.76
C PRO A 272 -8.79 11.35 13.14
N LYS A 273 -8.38 12.60 13.39
CA LYS A 273 -7.83 12.99 14.70
C LYS A 273 -8.89 13.53 15.64
N GLU A 274 -9.87 14.20 15.07
CA GLU A 274 -10.99 14.81 15.78
C GLU A 274 -12.26 14.75 14.94
N GLU A 275 -13.40 14.94 15.57
CA GLU A 275 -14.72 14.95 14.92
C GLU A 275 -14.80 15.98 13.78
N LYS A 276 -14.10 17.10 13.93
CA LYS A 276 -14.00 18.12 12.89
C LYS A 276 -13.39 17.56 11.60
N ASP A 277 -12.30 16.80 11.69
CA ASP A 277 -11.65 16.19 10.50
C ASP A 277 -12.62 15.24 9.79
N TRP A 278 -13.39 14.47 10.55
CA TRP A 278 -14.39 13.54 10.03
C TRP A 278 -15.50 14.28 9.29
N ASN A 279 -16.07 15.32 9.89
CA ASN A 279 -17.11 16.14 9.27
C ASN A 279 -16.59 16.84 8.01
N GLU A 280 -15.34 17.32 8.01
CA GLU A 280 -14.70 17.87 6.81
C GLU A 280 -14.47 16.80 5.73
N SER A 281 -14.05 15.58 6.09
CA SER A 281 -13.97 14.46 5.13
C SER A 281 -15.32 14.14 4.49
N LEU A 282 -16.40 14.09 5.27
CA LEU A 282 -17.75 13.89 4.76
C LEU A 282 -18.20 15.01 3.81
N ASN A 283 -17.80 16.25 4.08
CA ASN A 283 -18.11 17.39 3.22
C ASN A 283 -17.33 17.37 1.89
N LEU A 284 -16.16 16.72 1.84
CA LEU A 284 -15.41 16.52 0.60
C LEU A 284 -16.07 15.48 -0.33
N ALA A 285 -16.85 14.55 0.24
CA ALA A 285 -17.58 13.54 -0.51
C ALA A 285 -18.81 14.15 -1.21
N LYS A 286 -18.81 14.09 -2.54
CA LYS A 286 -19.80 14.69 -3.43
C LYS A 286 -20.95 13.76 -3.74
N THR A 287 -20.74 12.44 -3.66
CA THR A 287 -21.79 11.45 -3.93
C THR A 287 -22.11 10.59 -2.72
N ASN A 288 -23.26 9.93 -2.74
CA ASN A 288 -23.64 8.99 -1.69
C ASN A 288 -22.67 7.81 -1.61
N GLU A 289 -22.13 7.34 -2.74
CA GLU A 289 -21.12 6.29 -2.77
C GLU A 289 -19.84 6.70 -2.05
N GLU A 290 -19.38 7.94 -2.25
CA GLU A 290 -18.20 8.47 -1.58
C GLU A 290 -18.41 8.63 -0.06
N LYS A 291 -19.62 9.02 0.35
CA LYS A 291 -20.01 9.07 1.77
C LYS A 291 -20.12 7.68 2.37
N VAL A 292 -20.68 6.71 1.65
CA VAL A 292 -20.73 5.31 2.06
C VAL A 292 -19.33 4.74 2.23
N ALA A 293 -18.38 5.08 1.36
CA ALA A 293 -16.98 4.67 1.52
C ALA A 293 -16.35 5.19 2.82
N LEU A 294 -16.65 6.44 3.19
CA LEU A 294 -16.22 7.03 4.47
C LEU A 294 -16.85 6.32 5.67
N TRP A 295 -18.17 6.08 5.64
CA TRP A 295 -18.85 5.37 6.71
C TRP A 295 -18.38 3.92 6.84
N ALA A 296 -18.13 3.24 5.71
CA ALA A 296 -17.64 1.86 5.71
C ALA A 296 -16.26 1.73 6.36
N ILE A 297 -15.33 2.64 6.04
CA ILE A 297 -13.99 2.62 6.64
C ILE A 297 -13.98 3.14 8.09
N GLN A 298 -14.93 4.02 8.48
CA GLN A 298 -15.09 4.51 9.85
C GLN A 298 -15.67 3.43 10.77
N GLY A 299 -16.75 2.75 10.34
CA GLY A 299 -17.40 1.69 11.13
C GLY A 299 -16.43 0.58 11.51
N PHE A 300 -15.42 0.33 10.66
CA PHE A 300 -14.35 -0.61 10.93
C PHE A 300 -13.45 -0.28 12.14
N TYR A 301 -13.35 1.00 12.53
CA TYR A 301 -12.50 1.44 13.67
C TYR A 301 -13.28 1.71 14.97
N GLY A 302 -14.58 1.88 14.88
CA GLY A 302 -15.43 2.18 16.03
C GLY A 302 -16.67 2.94 15.58
N ASP A 303 -17.83 2.46 16.05
CA ASP A 303 -19.18 2.93 15.70
C ASP A 303 -19.82 2.23 14.47
N GLU A 304 -19.76 0.90 14.46
CA GLU A 304 -20.37 0.04 13.45
C GLU A 304 -21.88 0.28 13.30
N GLU A 305 -22.60 0.44 14.42
CA GLU A 305 -24.06 0.63 14.42
C GLU A 305 -24.46 1.90 13.68
N ASN A 306 -23.82 3.02 14.01
CA ASN A 306 -24.05 4.30 13.34
C ASN A 306 -23.61 4.25 11.88
N ALA A 307 -22.45 3.65 11.58
CA ALA A 307 -21.99 3.49 10.20
C ALA A 307 -22.98 2.69 9.34
N ILE A 308 -23.54 1.58 9.86
CA ILE A 308 -24.55 0.79 9.17
C ILE A 308 -25.83 1.61 8.95
N ALA A 309 -26.30 2.33 9.98
CA ALA A 309 -27.48 3.18 9.89
C ALA A 309 -27.32 4.27 8.82
N GLU A 310 -26.18 4.95 8.80
CA GLU A 310 -25.87 6.01 7.84
C GLU A 310 -25.71 5.46 6.42
N ILE A 311 -25.05 4.31 6.24
CA ILE A 311 -24.96 3.63 4.95
C ILE A 311 -26.36 3.26 4.44
N TYR A 312 -27.22 2.73 5.30
CA TYR A 312 -28.60 2.38 4.93
C TYR A 312 -29.41 3.62 4.53
N ASN A 313 -29.26 4.75 5.25
CA ASN A 313 -29.92 6.01 4.92
C ASN A 313 -29.44 6.59 3.58
N LEU A 314 -28.13 6.51 3.30
CA LEU A 314 -27.53 7.01 2.06
C LEU A 314 -27.85 6.12 0.85
N GLN A 315 -28.03 4.82 1.07
CA GLN A 315 -28.33 3.83 0.04
C GLN A 315 -29.40 2.82 0.50
N PRO A 316 -30.68 3.23 0.64
CA PRO A 316 -31.74 2.36 1.15
C PRO A 316 -32.11 1.19 0.22
N LYS A 317 -31.58 1.21 -1.02
CA LYS A 317 -31.73 0.16 -2.03
C LYS A 317 -30.53 -0.78 -2.12
N SER A 318 -29.55 -0.69 -1.23
CA SER A 318 -28.50 -1.70 -1.08
C SER A 318 -29.06 -2.99 -0.46
N GLN A 319 -30.25 -3.45 -0.88
CA GLN A 319 -30.55 -4.87 -0.78
C GLN A 319 -29.38 -5.58 -1.44
N GLY A 320 -28.67 -6.39 -0.66
CA GLY A 320 -27.57 -7.21 -1.14
C GLY A 320 -27.94 -7.73 -2.51
N LYS A 321 -27.13 -7.37 -3.52
CA LYS A 321 -27.21 -8.01 -4.82
C LYS A 321 -26.98 -9.49 -4.53
N ARG A 322 -28.08 -10.23 -4.35
CA ARG A 322 -28.11 -11.69 -4.38
C ARG A 322 -27.29 -12.07 -5.60
N ILE A 323 -26.12 -12.63 -5.34
CA ILE A 323 -25.34 -13.35 -6.32
C ILE A 323 -26.27 -14.48 -6.75
N LYS A 324 -26.97 -14.28 -7.87
CA LYS A 324 -27.69 -15.35 -8.53
C LYS A 324 -26.60 -16.24 -9.13
N ASN A 325 -26.47 -17.42 -8.53
CA ASN A 325 -25.84 -18.68 -8.96
C ASN A 325 -24.77 -18.61 -10.04
#